data_AF-A0A0J7IHY3-F1
#
_entry.id   AF-A0A0J7IHY3-F1
#
_cell.length_a   1.000
_cell.length_b   1.000
_cell.length_c   1.000
_cell.angle_alpha   90.00
_cell.angle_beta   90.00
_cell.angle_gamma   90.00
#
_symmetry.space_group_name_H-M   'P 1'
#
loop_
_entity.id
_entity.type
_entity.pdbx_description
1 polymer ?
#
loop_
_entity_poly.entity_id
_entity_poly.type
_entity_poly.pdbx_seq_one_letter_code
_entity_poly.pdbx_strand_id
1 'polypeptide(L)' 'MELKLENISVMYPDEDSSIDRDLVLRVDLDEESLHFDLIDKVKPTGGFALNKKEVGILRDYLTSILKNKIIN' A
#
# COMPACT_ATOMS: atom_id res chain seq x y z
N MET A 1 6.85 12.41 -5.05
CA MET A 1 7.58 11.19 -5.46
C MET A 1 6.55 10.09 -5.67
N GLU A 2 6.72 9.27 -6.71
CA GLU A 2 5.78 8.19 -7.04
C GLU A 2 6.52 6.86 -7.23
N LEU A 3 5.93 5.76 -6.75
CA LEU A 3 6.37 4.39 -6.99
C LEU A 3 5.16 3.54 -7.37
N LYS A 4 5.31 2.71 -8.41
CA LYS A 4 4.25 1.82 -8.91
C LYS A 4 4.64 0.36 -8.74
N LEU A 5 3.73 -0.44 -8.19
CA LEU A 5 3.79 -1.91 -8.18
C LEU A 5 2.62 -2.44 -9.02
N GLU A 6 2.91 -3.32 -9.97
CA GLU A 6 1.92 -3.85 -10.90
C GLU A 6 1.46 -5.24 -10.51
N ASN A 7 0.18 -5.56 -10.79
CA ASN A 7 -0.42 -6.88 -10.54
C ASN A 7 -0.23 -7.39 -9.10
N ILE A 8 -0.43 -6.52 -8.11
CA ILE A 8 -0.47 -6.95 -6.72
C ILE A 8 -1.79 -7.65 -6.43
N SER A 9 -1.71 -8.78 -5.73
CA SER A 9 -2.87 -9.54 -5.29
C SER A 9 -3.48 -8.88 -4.05
N VAL A 10 -4.68 -8.32 -4.19
CA VAL A 10 -5.42 -7.66 -3.11
C VAL A 10 -6.55 -8.56 -2.65
N MET A 11 -6.61 -8.86 -1.35
CA MET A 11 -7.69 -9.61 -0.72
C MET A 11 -8.44 -8.69 0.24
N TYR A 12 -9.72 -8.45 -0.03
CA TYR A 12 -10.59 -7.70 0.87
C TYR A 12 -11.10 -8.62 1.99
N PRO A 13 -11.32 -8.11 3.22
CA PRO A 13 -11.72 -8.95 4.36
C PRO A 13 -12.97 -9.80 4.15
N ASP A 14 -13.89 -9.32 3.32
CA ASP A 14 -15.18 -9.97 3.06
C ASP A 14 -15.22 -10.72 1.70
N GLU A 15 -14.07 -10.92 1.04
CA GLU A 15 -13.96 -11.63 -0.24
C GLU A 15 -13.12 -12.91 -0.11
N ASP A 16 -13.64 -14.03 -0.64
CA ASP A 16 -12.95 -15.34 -0.61
C ASP A 16 -11.82 -15.47 -1.66
N SER A 17 -11.66 -14.47 -2.53
CA SER A 17 -10.68 -14.49 -3.61
C SER A 17 -9.94 -13.17 -3.69
N SER A 18 -8.66 -13.22 -4.05
CA SER A 18 -7.90 -12.02 -4.36
C SER A 18 -8.22 -11.49 -5.76
N ILE A 19 -8.07 -10.18 -5.93
CA ILE A 19 -8.13 -9.51 -7.23
C ILE A 19 -6.81 -8.77 -7.47
N ASP A 20 -6.31 -8.85 -8.70
CA ASP A 20 -5.10 -8.16 -9.10
C ASP A 20 -5.35 -6.66 -9.35
N ARG A 21 -4.45 -5.83 -8.81
CA ARG A 21 -4.49 -4.36 -8.89
C ARG A 21 -3.10 -3.80 -9.16
N ASP A 22 -3.06 -2.61 -9.75
CA ASP A 22 -1.85 -1.78 -9.67
C ASP A 22 -1.91 -0.96 -8.38
N LEU A 23 -0.81 -0.92 -7.63
CA LEU A 23 -0.65 -0.06 -6.47
C LEU A 23 0.27 1.11 -6.82
N VAL A 24 -0.23 2.32 -6.61
CA VAL A 24 0.55 3.55 -6.74
C VAL A 24 0.77 4.14 -5.35
N LEU A 25 2.03 4.34 -5.00
CA LEU A 25 2.43 5.08 -3.80
C LEU A 25 2.81 6.49 -4.23
N ARG A 26 2.14 7.50 -3.69
CA ARG A 26 2.46 8.91 -3.93
C ARG A 26 2.60 9.67 -2.63
N VAL A 27 3.61 10.53 -2.57
CA VAL A 27 3.80 11.47 -1.46
C VAL A 27 3.06 12.75 -1.80
N ASP A 28 2.10 13.12 -0.96
CA ASP A 28 1.50 14.45 -0.95
C ASP A 28 2.32 15.34 -0.01
N LEU A 29 2.93 16.39 -0.56
CA LEU A 29 3.79 17.30 0.19
C LEU A 29 3.01 18.36 0.94
N ASP A 30 1.81 18.69 0.48
CA ASP A 30 0.97 19.72 1.10
C ASP A 30 0.25 19.13 2.33
N GLU A 31 -0.15 17.86 2.25
CA GLU A 31 -0.78 17.14 3.36
C GLU A 31 0.21 16.35 4.25
N GLU A 32 1.51 16.39 3.93
CA GLU A 32 2.57 15.58 4.56
C GLU A 32 2.19 14.10 4.74
N SER A 33 1.58 13.51 3.71
CA SER A 33 0.98 12.18 3.73
C SER A 33 1.53 11.28 2.62
N LEU A 34 1.47 9.97 2.86
CA LEU A 34 1.77 8.93 1.88
C LEU A 34 0.47 8.24 1.49
N HIS A 35 0.08 8.34 0.24
CA HIS A 35 -1.10 7.68 -0.31
C HIS A 35 -0.73 6.34 -0.93
N PHE A 36 -1.61 5.36 -0.71
CA PHE A 36 -1.62 4.04 -1.30
C PHE A 36 -2.88 3.90 -2.14
N ASP A 37 -2.76 4.07 -3.44
CA ASP A 37 -3.89 4.05 -4.38
C ASP A 37 -3.93 2.70 -5.11
N LEU A 38 -5.03 1.96 -4.94
CA LEU A 38 -5.32 0.71 -5.63
C LEU A 38 -6.11 1.01 -6.90
N ILE A 39 -5.42 0.89 -8.03
CA ILE A 39 -5.98 1.23 -9.33
C ILE A 39 -6.71 0.02 -9.92
N ASP A 40 -8.01 0.21 -10.18
CA ASP A 40 -8.83 -0.67 -11.00
C ASP A 40 -9.18 0.10 -12.29
N LYS A 41 -9.07 -0.57 -13.45
CA LYS A 41 -9.43 0.01 -14.75
C LYS A 41 -10.95 0.02 -14.99
N VAL A 42 -11.71 -0.73 -14.20
CA VAL A 42 -13.14 -1.01 -14.40
C VAL A 42 -14.01 -0.50 -13.25
N LYS A 43 -13.52 -0.53 -12.01
CA LYS A 43 -14.23 -0.02 -10.81
C LYS A 43 -13.55 1.24 -10.25
N PRO A 44 -14.24 2.01 -9.38
CA PRO A 44 -13.60 3.08 -8.62
C PRO A 44 -12.35 2.58 -7.91
N THR A 45 -11.28 3.35 -8.03
CA THR A 45 -10.00 3.08 -7.36
C THR A 45 -10.17 3.19 -5.85
N GLY A 46 -9.71 2.18 -5.12
CA GLY A 46 -9.66 2.21 -3.66
C GLY A 46 -8.33 2.75 -3.16
N GLY A 47 -8.19 2.94 -1.85
CA GLY A 47 -6.90 3.34 -1.30
C GLY A 47 -7.00 3.85 0.13
N PHE A 48 -5.86 4.21 0.69
CA PHE A 48 -5.76 4.85 1.98
C PHE A 48 -4.55 5.78 2.01
N ALA A 49 -4.54 6.72 2.94
CA ALA A 49 -3.41 7.61 3.19
C ALA A 49 -2.89 7.38 4.60
N LEU A 50 -1.57 7.49 4.76
CA LEU A 50 -0.90 7.46 6.05
C LEU A 50 -0.26 8.81 6.31
N ASN A 51 -0.44 9.35 7.51
CA ASN A 51 0.33 10.50 7.95
C ASN A 51 1.77 10.08 8.31
N LYS A 52 2.64 11.08 8.50
CA LYS A 52 4.06 10.87 8.86
C LYS A 52 4.31 9.91 10.03
N LYS A 53 3.46 9.95 11.07
CA LYS A 53 3.60 9.06 12.24
C LYS A 53 3.30 7.61 11.86
N GLU A 54 2.23 7.38 11.11
CA GLU A 54 1.82 6.06 10.64
C GLU A 54 2.83 5.47 9.63
N VAL A 55 3.39 6.30 8.74
CA VAL A 55 4.49 5.91 7.85
C VAL A 55 5.70 5.42 8.65
N GLY A 56 6.05 6.09 9.74
CA GLY A 56 7.13 5.68 10.64
C GLY A 56 6.89 4.29 11.24
N ILE A 57 5.67 4.05 11.75
CA ILE A 57 5.27 2.76 12.33
C ILE A 57 5.33 1.65 11.27
N LEU A 58 4.79 1.90 10.07
CA LEU A 58 4.80 0.92 8.98
C LEU A 58 6.23 0.55 8.58
N ARG A 59 7.11 1.54 8.42
CA ARG A 59 8.53 1.32 8.12
C ARG A 59 9.19 0.43 9.16
N ASP A 60 9.00 0.71 10.44
CA ASP A 60 9.65 -0.02 11.53
C ASP A 60 9.16 -1.47 11.57
N TYR A 61 7.86 -1.69 11.35
CA TYR A 61 7.27 -3.02 11.27
C TYR A 61 7.80 -3.83 10.07
N LEU A 62 7.79 -3.26 8.86
CA LEU A 62 8.33 -3.90 7.66
C LEU A 62 9.83 -4.22 7.80
N THR A 63 10.60 -3.29 8.38
CA THR A 63 12.03 -3.50 8.65
C THR A 63 12.24 -4.67 9.59
N SER A 64 11.41 -4.81 10.62
CA SER A 64 11.45 -5.95 11.55
C SER A 64 11.19 -7.28 10.83
N ILE A 65 10.17 -7.34 9.96
CA ILE A 65 9.85 -8.53 9.17
C ILE A 65 11.03 -8.97 8.31
N LEU A 66 11.61 -8.03 7.56
CA LEU A 66 12.73 -8.29 6.65
C LEU A 66 14.00 -8.72 7.40
N LYS A 67 14.34 -8.04 8.51
CA LYS A 67 15.51 -8.40 9.32
C LYS A 67 15.38 -9.79 9.95
N ASN A 68 14.18 -10.13 10.40
CA ASN A 68 13.92 -11.39 11.10
C ASN A 68 13.59 -12.55 10.14
N LYS A 69 13.62 -12.33 8.81
CA LYS A 69 13.31 -13.35 7.78
C LYS A 69 11.98 -14.07 8.05
N ILE A 70 11.00 -13.33 8.58
CA ILE A 70 9.66 -13.88 8.89
C ILE A 70 8.95 -14.31 7.60
N ILE A 71 9.29 -13.65 6.49
CA ILE A 71 8.89 -14.02 5.13
C ILE A 71 10.20 -14.32 4.39
N ASN A 72 10.39 -15.57 3.98
CA ASN A 72 11.50 -16.04 3.12
C ASN A 72 10.98 -16.32 1.72
#